data_AF-A0A3A4UWQ0-F1
#
_entry.id   AF-A0A3A4UWQ0-F1
#
_cell.length_a   1.000
_cell.length_b   1.000
_cell.length_c   1.000
_cell.angle_alpha   90.00
_cell.angle_beta   90.00
_cell.angle_gamma   90.00
#
_symmetry.space_group_name_H-M   'P 1'
#
loop_
_entity.id
_entity.type
_entity.pdbx_description
1 polymer ?
#
loop_
_entity_poly.entity_id
_entity_poly.type
_entity_poly.pdbx_seq_one_letter_code
_entity_poly.pdbx_strand_id
1 'polypeptide(L)'
;MGYNTTVVVLNDALDQISKDQDFGKNLAQHIMKMGGESVPKWHLDAWIPSGNHCNVAEIVEQHHADFTTLVAVGGNCGTLLGNIWGYRHNEDNTKLRLLEELAKQLGYKVVKKGK
;
A
#
# COMPACT_ATOMS: atom_id res chain seq x y z
N MET A 1 11.58 4.42 15.98
CA MET A 1 10.67 4.70 14.86
C MET A 1 10.19 3.39 14.25
N GLY A 2 9.01 3.36 13.64
CA GLY A 2 8.33 2.12 13.22
C GLY A 2 8.18 1.99 11.70
N TYR A 3 7.52 0.92 11.28
CA TYR A 3 7.16 0.66 9.89
C TYR A 3 5.64 0.62 9.75
N ASN A 4 5.15 1.09 8.62
CA ASN A 4 3.76 1.00 8.22
C ASN A 4 3.59 -0.09 7.17
N THR A 5 2.38 -0.64 7.08
CA THR A 5 1.98 -1.53 5.98
C THR A 5 0.67 -1.02 5.41
N THR A 6 0.61 -0.85 4.09
CA THR A 6 -0.65 -0.54 3.39
C THR A 6 -1.33 -1.84 2.99
N VAL A 7 -2.60 -1.98 3.37
CA VAL A 7 -3.42 -3.16 3.08
C VAL A 7 -4.69 -2.73 2.36
N VAL A 8 -5.02 -3.39 1.24
CA VAL A 8 -6.34 -3.30 0.61
C VAL A 8 -7.20 -4.42 1.16
N VAL A 9 -8.38 -4.09 1.68
CA VAL A 9 -9.36 -5.06 2.18
C VAL A 9 -10.53 -5.12 1.20
N LEU A 10 -10.93 -6.32 0.78
CA LEU A 10 -12.05 -6.50 -0.12
C LEU A 10 -13.35 -6.47 0.68
N ASN A 11 -14.19 -5.47 0.39
CA ASN A 11 -15.46 -5.28 1.07
C ASN A 11 -16.40 -6.50 0.93
N ASP A 12 -16.36 -7.19 -0.21
CA ASP A 12 -17.16 -8.39 -0.49
C ASP A 12 -16.80 -9.57 0.43
N ALA A 13 -15.61 -9.54 1.04
CA ALA A 13 -15.12 -10.58 1.94
C ALA A 13 -15.29 -10.26 3.43
N LEU A 14 -15.89 -9.11 3.79
CA LEU A 14 -16.01 -8.68 5.19
C LEU A 14 -16.78 -9.69 6.07
N ASP A 15 -17.79 -10.35 5.51
CA ASP A 15 -18.53 -11.41 6.21
C ASP A 15 -17.61 -12.58 6.62
N GLN A 16 -16.68 -12.97 5.73
CA GLN A 16 -15.72 -14.03 6.01
C GLN A 16 -14.68 -13.58 7.05
N ILE A 17 -14.12 -12.38 6.88
CA ILE A 17 -13.16 -11.78 7.83
C ILE A 17 -13.78 -11.72 9.24
N SER A 18 -15.05 -11.31 9.36
CA SER A 18 -15.72 -11.17 10.65
C SER A 18 -15.88 -12.49 11.42
N LYS A 19 -15.89 -13.61 10.71
CA LYS A 19 -16.05 -14.97 11.26
C LYS A 19 -14.71 -15.66 11.52
N ASP A 20 -13.62 -15.14 10.97
CA ASP A 20 -12.29 -15.71 11.08
C ASP A 20 -11.57 -15.19 12.32
N GLN A 21 -11.51 -16.03 13.36
CA GLN A 21 -10.85 -15.71 14.63
C GLN A 21 -9.33 -15.60 14.50
N ASP A 22 -8.74 -16.19 13.46
CA ASP A 22 -7.29 -16.22 13.23
C ASP A 22 -6.85 -15.14 12.21
N PHE A 23 -7.78 -14.37 11.63
CA PHE A 23 -7.48 -13.41 10.57
C PHE A 23 -6.35 -12.45 10.97
N GLY A 24 -6.39 -11.88 12.17
CA GLY A 24 -5.35 -10.96 12.65
C GLY A 24 -3.97 -11.60 12.76
N LYS A 25 -3.89 -12.87 13.20
CA LYS A 25 -2.66 -13.64 13.26
C LYS A 25 -2.13 -13.96 11.87
N ASN A 26 -3.02 -14.36 10.96
CA ASN A 26 -2.69 -14.67 9.57
C ASN A 26 -2.17 -13.42 8.85
N LEU A 27 -2.84 -12.27 9.01
CA LEU A 27 -2.40 -10.99 8.49
C LEU A 27 -0.98 -10.65 8.98
N ALA A 28 -0.74 -10.74 10.30
CA ALA A 28 0.58 -10.46 10.86
C ALA A 28 1.67 -11.39 10.29
N GLN A 29 1.37 -12.67 10.10
CA GLN A 29 2.31 -13.62 9.48
C GLN A 29 2.67 -13.25 8.04
N HIS A 30 1.69 -12.83 7.23
CA HIS A 30 1.95 -12.38 5.87
C HIS A 30 2.79 -11.09 5.87
N ILE A 31 2.45 -10.12 6.73
CA ILE A 31 3.23 -8.88 6.91
C ILE A 31 4.69 -9.19 7.27
N MET A 32 4.94 -10.12 8.18
CA MET A 32 6.30 -10.50 8.58
C MET A 32 7.08 -11.21 7.48
N LYS A 33 6.41 -11.97 6.60
CA LYS A 33 7.05 -12.66 5.47
C LYS A 33 7.52 -11.71 4.37
N MET A 34 6.84 -10.57 4.20
CA MET A 34 7.12 -9.64 3.09
C MET A 34 8.42 -8.83 3.23
N GLY A 35 9.02 -8.79 4.43
CA GLY A 35 10.42 -8.35 4.57
C GLY A 35 10.72 -6.93 4.08
N GLY A 36 10.00 -5.90 4.53
CA GLY A 36 10.48 -4.51 4.61
C GLY A 36 10.69 -3.73 3.30
N GLU A 37 10.45 -4.33 2.13
CA GLU A 37 10.57 -3.67 0.83
C GLU A 37 9.27 -3.75 0.01
N SER A 38 9.19 -3.00 -1.09
CA SER A 38 8.04 -2.97 -1.99
C SER A 38 7.69 -4.38 -2.46
N VAL A 39 6.47 -4.82 -2.15
CA VAL A 39 5.95 -6.14 -2.53
C VAL A 39 5.82 -6.22 -4.06
N PRO A 40 6.50 -7.16 -4.73
CA PRO A 40 6.25 -7.38 -6.15
C PRO A 40 4.77 -7.77 -6.36
N LYS A 41 4.12 -7.19 -7.38
CA LYS A 41 2.70 -7.41 -7.72
C LYS A 41 2.28 -8.89 -7.91
N TRP A 42 3.26 -9.79 -8.03
CA TRP A 42 3.08 -11.24 -8.22
C TRP A 42 3.47 -12.07 -7.01
N HIS A 43 3.73 -11.43 -5.87
CA HIS A 43 4.10 -12.16 -4.66
C HIS A 43 2.83 -12.82 -4.09
N LEU A 44 2.78 -14.15 -4.13
CA LEU A 44 1.63 -14.91 -3.64
C LEU A 44 1.34 -14.62 -2.16
N ASP A 45 2.38 -14.33 -1.37
CA ASP A 45 2.24 -13.94 0.05
C ASP A 45 1.69 -12.51 0.26
N ALA A 46 1.46 -11.73 -0.80
CA ALA A 46 0.76 -10.46 -0.70
C ALA A 46 -0.72 -10.67 -0.36
N TRP A 47 -1.30 -11.78 -0.80
CA TRP A 47 -2.72 -12.06 -0.62
C TRP A 47 -2.99 -12.78 0.69
N ILE A 48 -3.95 -12.27 1.45
CA ILE A 48 -4.39 -12.89 2.70
C ILE A 48 -5.66 -13.69 2.42
N PRO A 49 -5.65 -15.03 2.56
CA PRO A 49 -6.86 -15.84 2.45
C PRO A 49 -7.68 -15.79 3.73
N SER A 50 -8.99 -16.01 3.63
CA SER A 50 -9.86 -16.25 4.80
C SER A 50 -11.14 -16.96 4.38
N GLY A 51 -11.54 -17.98 5.14
CA GLY A 51 -12.71 -18.81 4.84
C GLY A 51 -12.64 -19.46 3.45
N ASN A 52 -13.74 -19.36 2.69
CA ASN A 52 -13.83 -19.88 1.32
C ASN A 52 -13.44 -18.85 0.24
N HIS A 53 -12.90 -17.69 0.64
CA HIS A 53 -12.56 -16.63 -0.29
C HIS A 53 -11.04 -16.69 -0.57
N CYS A 54 -10.67 -16.82 -1.84
CA CYS A 54 -9.28 -17.03 -2.24
C CYS A 54 -8.36 -15.91 -1.71
N ASN A 55 -8.80 -14.65 -1.79
CA ASN A 55 -8.04 -13.47 -1.35
C ASN A 55 -8.97 -12.45 -0.69
N VAL A 56 -8.93 -12.24 0.63
CA VAL A 56 -9.81 -11.27 1.32
C VAL A 56 -9.15 -9.90 1.52
N ALA A 57 -7.84 -9.86 1.45
CA ALA A 57 -7.05 -8.63 1.52
C ALA A 57 -5.70 -8.82 0.77
N GLU A 58 -5.06 -7.70 0.45
CA GLU A 58 -3.75 -7.62 -0.19
C GLU A 58 -2.82 -6.69 0.59
N ILE A 59 -1.60 -7.14 0.87
CA ILE A 59 -0.49 -6.31 1.34
C ILE A 59 0.12 -5.61 0.12
N VAL A 60 -0.01 -4.29 0.05
CA VAL A 60 0.44 -3.50 -1.11
C VAL A 60 1.92 -3.13 -0.99
N GLU A 61 2.33 -2.63 0.18
CA GLU A 61 3.67 -2.14 0.42
C GLU A 61 3.96 -2.03 1.92
N GLN A 62 5.25 -1.96 2.24
CA GLN A 62 5.76 -1.62 3.56
C GLN A 62 6.77 -0.48 3.43
N HIS A 63 6.72 0.48 4.36
CA HIS A 63 7.66 1.59 4.40
C HIS A 63 7.96 2.02 5.84
N HIS A 64 9.11 2.67 6.03
CA HIS A 64 9.46 3.28 7.31
C HIS A 64 8.55 4.49 7.59
N ALA A 65 8.18 4.73 8.84
CA ALA A 65 7.20 5.76 9.24
C ALA A 65 7.59 7.20 8.87
N ASP A 66 8.85 7.45 8.52
CA ASP A 66 9.31 8.76 8.02
C ASP A 66 9.00 8.99 6.55
N PHE A 67 8.52 7.98 5.83
CA PHE A 67 8.19 8.09 4.42
C PHE A 67 6.71 8.40 4.24
N THR A 68 6.40 8.97 3.07
CA THR A 68 5.04 8.96 2.53
C THR A 68 5.04 8.17 1.23
N THR A 69 4.03 7.31 1.04
CA THR A 69 3.81 6.52 -0.17
C THR A 69 2.61 7.03 -0.95
N LEU A 70 2.68 6.95 -2.28
CA LEU A 70 1.57 7.18 -3.21
C LEU A 70 1.12 5.83 -3.74
N VAL A 71 -0.11 5.43 -3.42
CA VAL A 71 -0.69 4.14 -3.82
C VAL A 71 -1.91 4.38 -4.71
N ALA A 72 -1.97 3.72 -5.86
CA ALA A 72 -3.19 3.59 -6.64
C ALA A 72 -3.93 2.31 -6.27
N VAL A 73 -5.25 2.40 -6.09
CA VAL A 73 -6.12 1.26 -5.74
C VAL A 73 -7.20 1.12 -6.80
N GLY A 74 -7.38 -0.09 -7.33
CA GLY A 74 -8.40 -0.42 -8.33
C GLY A 74 -8.33 -1.89 -8.74
N GLY A 75 -9.41 -2.43 -9.30
CA GLY A 75 -9.44 -3.84 -9.73
C GLY A 75 -9.16 -4.84 -8.61
N ASN A 76 -9.54 -4.51 -7.38
CA ASN A 76 -9.28 -5.29 -6.15
C ASN A 76 -7.79 -5.45 -5.80
N CYS A 77 -6.91 -4.57 -6.31
CA CYS A 77 -5.51 -4.54 -5.91
C CYS A 77 -4.99 -3.11 -5.70
N GLY A 78 -3.84 -3.03 -5.02
CA GLY A 78 -3.05 -1.82 -4.87
C GLY A 78 -1.79 -1.82 -5.72
N THR A 79 -1.25 -0.65 -6.01
CA THR A 79 0.08 -0.51 -6.63
C THR A 79 0.77 0.71 -6.05
N LEU A 80 1.97 0.52 -5.50
CA LEU A 80 2.85 1.61 -5.11
C LEU A 80 3.31 2.35 -6.39
N LEU A 81 2.94 3.62 -6.50
CA LEU A 81 3.36 4.50 -7.59
C LEU A 81 4.62 5.30 -7.26
N GLY A 82 4.94 5.48 -5.98
CA GLY A 82 6.14 6.19 -5.56
C GLY A 82 6.20 6.41 -4.06
N ASN A 83 7.38 6.73 -3.55
CA ASN A 83 7.60 7.05 -2.14
C ASN A 83 8.63 8.17 -2.00
N ILE A 84 8.51 8.95 -0.93
CA ILE A 84 9.50 9.98 -0.59
C ILE A 84 9.79 9.98 0.90
N TRP A 85 10.96 10.46 1.26
CA TRP A 85 11.26 10.80 2.65
C TRP A 85 10.54 12.09 3.07
N GLY A 86 9.81 12.02 4.18
CA GLY A 86 8.95 13.05 4.75
C GLY A 86 7.57 12.50 5.10
N TYR A 87 7.19 12.56 6.38
CA TYR A 87 5.94 11.98 6.91
C TYR A 87 4.75 12.97 6.96
N ARG A 88 4.99 14.26 6.72
CA ARG A 88 3.97 15.32 6.79
C ARG A 88 3.18 15.44 5.49
N HIS A 89 2.49 14.36 5.12
CA HIS A 89 1.75 14.21 3.86
C HIS A 89 0.54 15.15 3.72
N ASN A 90 0.11 15.80 4.80
CA ASN A 90 -0.91 16.84 4.77
C ASN A 90 -0.38 18.21 4.29
N GLU A 91 0.93 18.45 4.31
CA GLU A 91 1.56 19.70 3.84
C GLU A 91 1.71 19.71 2.30
N ASP A 92 1.45 20.86 1.68
CA ASP A 92 1.47 20.99 0.21
C ASP A 92 2.85 20.73 -0.41
N ASN A 93 3.92 21.04 0.32
CA ASN A 93 5.29 20.72 -0.11
C ASN A 93 5.50 19.20 -0.25
N THR A 94 5.00 18.41 0.71
CA THR A 94 5.11 16.94 0.66
C THR A 94 4.28 16.36 -0.48
N LYS A 95 3.07 16.88 -0.70
CA LYS A 95 2.22 16.50 -1.84
C LYS A 95 2.89 16.80 -3.19
N LEU A 96 3.48 17.99 -3.33
CA LEU A 96 4.20 18.38 -4.55
C LEU A 96 5.40 17.45 -4.81
N ARG A 97 6.19 17.15 -3.77
CA ARG A 97 7.33 16.24 -3.88
C ARG A 97 6.92 14.83 -4.31
N LEU A 98 5.80 14.30 -3.82
CA LEU A 98 5.25 13.01 -4.28
C LEU A 98 4.87 13.06 -5.76
N LEU A 99 4.19 14.13 -6.18
CA LEU A 99 3.81 14.33 -7.58
C LEU A 99 5.03 14.45 -8.49
N GLU A 100 6.06 15.18 -8.05
CA GLU A 100 7.33 15.33 -8.76
C GLU A 100 8.07 14.00 -8.87
N GLU A 101 8.08 13.19 -7.81
CA GLU A 101 8.69 11.86 -7.84
C GLU A 101 7.98 10.94 -8.85
N LEU A 102 6.65 10.88 -8.82
CA LEU A 102 5.89 10.10 -9.82
C LEU A 102 6.11 10.63 -11.24
N ALA A 103 6.06 11.95 -11.43
CA ALA A 103 6.29 12.55 -12.74
C ALA A 103 7.69 12.20 -13.27
N LYS A 104 8.71 12.29 -12.42
CA LYS A 104 10.10 11.94 -12.75
C LYS A 104 10.22 10.48 -13.18
N GLN A 105 9.60 9.53 -12.46
CA GLN A 105 9.61 8.11 -12.83
C GLN A 105 8.98 7.85 -14.19
N LEU A 106 7.96 8.63 -14.55
CA LEU A 106 7.28 8.54 -15.84
C LEU A 106 7.96 9.35 -16.96
N GLY A 107 9.05 10.07 -16.67
CA GLY A 107 9.74 10.91 -17.66
C GLY A 107 9.05 12.26 -17.94
N TYR A 108 8.22 12.74 -17.01
CA TYR A 108 7.51 14.01 -17.09
C TYR A 108 8.07 15.04 -16.11
N LYS A 109 7.69 16.31 -16.33
CA LYS A 109 7.96 17.43 -15.42
C LYS A 109 6.66 18.02 -14.90
N VAL A 110 6.60 18.28 -13.59
CA VAL A 110 5.50 19.02 -12.99
C VAL A 110 5.66 20.51 -13.29
N VAL A 111 4.62 21.12 -13.85
CA VAL A 111 4.54 22.57 -14.06
C VAL A 111 3.29 23.09 -13.35
N LYS A 112 3.44 24.22 -12.65
CA LYS A 112 2.30 24.86 -12.01
C LYS A 112 1.34 25.32 -13.12
N LYS A 113 0.05 25.02 -12.95
CA LYS A 113 -0.98 25.52 -13.87
C LYS A 113 -0.89 27.05 -13.93
N GLY A 114 -0.82 27.60 -15.14
CA GLY A 114 -0.90 29.03 -15.39
C GLY A 114 -2.26 29.59 -14.93
N LYS A 115 -2.32 30.90 -14.72
CA LYS A 115 -3.61 31.58 -14.52
C LYS A 115 -4.44 31.54 -15.80
#